data_AF-X0U5G7-F1
#
_entry.id   AF-X0U5G7-F1
#
_cell.length_a   1.000
_cell.length_b   1.000
_cell.length_c   1.000
_cell.angle_alpha   90.00
_cell.angle_beta   90.00
_cell.angle_gamma   90.00
#
_symmetry.space_group_name_H-M   'P 1'
#
loop_
_entity.id
_entity.type
_entity.pdbx_description
1 polymer ?
#
loop_
_entity_poly.entity_id
_entity_poly.type
_entity_poly.pdbx_seq_one_letter_code
_entity_poly.pdbx_strand_id
1 'polypeptide(L)'
;MRSVDGIVGEIISHRDNYDLDFIGLLDDNFMINKKRVIDFSKVMRDVNINWGTHGRMDEADSETVESMGAGNCRYIGFGGESASAKT
;
A
#
# COMPACT_ATOMS: atom_id res chain seq x y z
N MET A 1 11.01 -4.24 9.44
CA MET A 1 9.82 -4.43 8.60
C MET A 1 9.00 -5.58 9.16
N ARG A 2 7.70 -5.39 9.44
CA ARG A 2 6.85 -6.41 10.06
C ARG A 2 6.46 -7.50 9.05
N SER A 3 6.01 -8.67 9.49
CA SER A 3 5.52 -9.71 8.55
C SER A 3 4.26 -9.23 7.81
N VAL A 4 3.99 -9.80 6.62
CA VAL A 4 2.75 -9.52 5.87
C VAL A 4 1.54 -9.97 6.69
N ASP A 5 1.57 -11.21 7.16
CA ASP A 5 0.47 -11.81 7.94
C ASP A 5 0.15 -11.01 9.21
N GLY A 6 1.18 -10.47 9.88
CA GLY A 6 1.00 -9.66 11.09
C GLY A 6 0.26 -8.36 10.82
N ILE A 7 0.60 -7.65 9.73
CA ILE A 7 -0.09 -6.40 9.36
C ILE A 7 -1.51 -6.71 8.89
N VAL A 8 -1.69 -7.74 8.06
CA VAL A 8 -3.02 -8.14 7.56
C VAL A 8 -3.94 -8.55 8.70
N GLY A 9 -3.43 -9.27 9.71
CA GLY A 9 -4.22 -9.62 10.90
C GLY A 9 -4.72 -8.40 11.66
N GLU A 10 -3.90 -7.34 11.76
CA GLU A 10 -4.31 -6.08 12.38
C GLU A 10 -5.36 -5.34 11.54
N ILE A 11 -5.18 -5.28 10.23
CA ILE A 11 -6.14 -4.70 9.28
C ILE A 11 -7.51 -5.38 9.42
N ILE A 12 -7.54 -6.72 9.43
CA ILE A 12 -8.77 -7.50 9.61
C ILE A 12 -9.41 -7.18 10.97
N SER A 13 -8.62 -7.19 12.05
CA SER A 13 -9.11 -6.85 13.38
C SER A 13 -9.70 -5.45 13.44
N HIS A 14 -9.08 -4.46 12.80
CA HIS A 14 -9.57 -3.08 12.80
C HIS A 14 -10.83 -2.93 11.96
N ARG A 15 -10.87 -3.54 10.77
CA ARG A 15 -12.07 -3.60 9.92
C ARG A 15 -13.27 -4.14 10.69
N ASP A 16 -13.09 -5.28 11.35
CA ASP A 16 -14.19 -6.00 12.02
C ASP A 16 -14.66 -5.31 13.32
N ASN A 17 -13.74 -4.65 14.03
CA ASN A 17 -14.08 -4.00 15.30
C ASN A 17 -14.58 -2.56 15.15
N TYR A 18 -14.27 -1.88 14.04
CA TYR A 18 -14.55 -0.45 13.88
C TYR A 18 -15.34 -0.09 12.61
N ASP A 19 -15.81 -1.09 11.85
CA ASP A 19 -16.61 -0.89 10.61
C ASP A 19 -15.90 0.03 9.60
N LEU A 20 -14.62 -0.24 9.37
CA LEU A 20 -13.77 0.57 8.48
C LEU A 20 -13.95 0.13 7.02
N ASP A 21 -14.08 1.10 6.12
CA ASP A 21 -14.09 0.90 4.67
C ASP A 21 -12.72 1.20 4.01
N PHE A 22 -11.81 1.85 4.74
CA PHE A 22 -10.48 2.24 4.27
C PHE A 22 -9.41 2.21 5.38
N ILE A 23 -8.20 1.75 5.05
CA ILE A 23 -7.01 1.83 5.93
C ILE A 23 -5.82 2.51 5.23
N GLY A 24 -5.20 3.48 5.91
CA GLY A 24 -3.96 4.12 5.45
C GLY A 24 -2.71 3.49 6.08
N LEU A 25 -1.77 3.04 5.25
CA LEU A 25 -0.44 2.59 5.65
C LEU A 25 0.54 3.76 5.61
N LEU A 26 1.03 4.16 6.78
CA LEU A 26 1.84 5.36 6.98
C LEU A 26 3.35 5.13 6.80
N ASP A 27 3.76 4.02 6.17
CA ASP A 27 5.18 3.75 5.90
C ASP A 27 5.74 4.84 4.96
N ASP A 28 6.89 5.43 5.33
CA ASP A 28 7.52 6.52 4.55
C ASP A 28 7.87 6.10 3.12
N ASN A 29 8.18 4.81 2.91
CA ASN A 29 8.38 4.25 1.59
C ASN A 29 7.93 2.79 1.51
N PHE A 30 6.65 2.57 1.23
CA PHE A 30 6.07 1.23 1.15
C PHE A 30 6.54 0.44 -0.09
N MET A 31 6.89 1.14 -1.17
CA MET A 31 7.17 0.52 -2.48
C MET A 31 8.61 0.01 -2.67
N ILE A 32 9.49 0.23 -1.68
CA ILE A 32 10.92 -0.13 -1.77
C ILE A 32 11.18 -1.62 -2.03
N ASN A 33 10.27 -2.51 -1.62
CA ASN A 33 10.38 -3.96 -1.82
C ASN A 33 9.21 -4.49 -2.65
N LYS A 34 9.39 -4.48 -3.98
CA LYS A 34 8.38 -4.94 -4.96
C LYS A 34 7.81 -6.31 -4.64
N LYS A 35 8.67 -7.29 -4.34
CA LYS A 35 8.23 -8.66 -4.01
C LYS A 35 7.27 -8.64 -2.81
N ARG A 36 7.62 -7.91 -1.76
CA ARG A 36 6.76 -7.78 -0.58
C ARG A 36 5.45 -7.07 -0.91
N VAL A 37 5.47 -5.99 -1.68
CA VAL A 37 4.25 -5.26 -2.08
C VAL A 37 3.32 -6.18 -2.86
N ILE A 38 3.85 -6.98 -3.78
CA ILE A 38 3.07 -7.94 -4.56
C ILE A 38 2.48 -9.03 -3.66
N ASP A 39 3.27 -9.59 -2.75
CA ASP A 39 2.79 -10.62 -1.81
C ASP A 39 1.72 -10.06 -0.86
N PHE A 40 1.93 -8.84 -0.34
CA PHE A 40 0.94 -8.11 0.46
C PHE A 40 -0.36 -7.88 -0.33
N SER A 41 -0.24 -7.38 -1.57
CA SER A 41 -1.39 -7.07 -2.42
C SER A 41 -2.19 -8.31 -2.81
N LYS A 42 -1.54 -9.49 -2.94
CA LYS A 42 -2.23 -10.77 -3.13
C LYS A 42 -3.10 -11.15 -1.94
N VAL A 43 -2.57 -11.01 -0.73
CA VAL A 43 -3.32 -11.31 0.51
C VAL A 43 -4.47 -10.33 0.70
N MET A 44 -4.26 -9.04 0.41
CA MET A 44 -5.28 -7.99 0.59
C MET A 44 -6.51 -8.14 -0.31
N ARG A 45 -6.45 -8.93 -1.40
CA ARG A 45 -7.61 -9.19 -2.28
C ARG A 45 -8.79 -9.76 -1.52
N ASP A 46 -8.51 -10.65 -0.58
CA ASP A 46 -9.53 -11.40 0.16
C ASP A 46 -9.94 -10.69 1.46
N VAL A 47 -9.31 -9.56 1.80
CA VAL A 47 -9.59 -8.79 3.02
C VAL A 47 -10.77 -7.84 2.84
N ASN A 48 -11.28 -7.65 1.62
CA ASN A 48 -12.48 -6.84 1.35
C ASN A 48 -12.48 -5.45 2.05
N ILE A 49 -11.35 -4.74 1.99
CA ILE A 49 -11.21 -3.37 2.49
C ILE A 49 -10.33 -2.59 1.51
N ASN A 50 -10.62 -1.30 1.32
CA ASN A 50 -9.74 -0.43 0.56
C ASN A 50 -8.54 -0.01 1.41
N TRP A 51 -7.41 0.24 0.78
CA TRP A 51 -6.25 0.77 1.47
C TRP A 51 -5.47 1.78 0.63
N GLY A 52 -4.57 2.49 1.28
CA GLY A 52 -3.63 3.36 0.60
C GLY A 52 -2.32 3.50 1.35
N THR A 53 -1.32 4.09 0.68
CA THR A 53 0.03 4.21 1.23
C THR A 53 0.80 5.39 0.65
N HIS A 54 2.04 5.57 1.09
CA HIS A 54 3.02 6.48 0.52
C HIS A 54 4.19 5.71 -0.10
N GLY A 55 4.76 6.29 -1.15
CA GLY A 55 6.03 5.80 -1.69
C GLY A 55 6.69 6.81 -2.62
N ARG A 56 7.82 6.42 -3.20
CA ARG A 56 8.55 7.27 -4.14
C ARG A 56 8.08 7.02 -5.58
N MET A 57 8.08 8.08 -6.38
CA MET A 57 7.57 8.04 -7.75
C MET A 57 8.42 7.16 -8.67
N ASP A 58 9.73 7.09 -8.42
CA ASP A 58 10.69 6.28 -9.18
C ASP A 58 10.60 4.77 -8.88
N GLU A 59 9.90 4.39 -7.80
CA GLU A 59 9.67 2.98 -7.41
C GLU A 59 8.32 2.43 -7.91
N ALA A 60 7.42 3.31 -8.38
CA ALA A 60 6.10 2.94 -8.89
C ALA A 60 6.15 2.47 -10.35
N ASP A 61 6.51 1.21 -10.56
CA ASP A 61 6.37 0.56 -11.87
C ASP A 61 4.97 -0.04 -12.09
N SER A 62 4.62 -0.30 -13.35
CA SER A 62 3.30 -0.81 -13.74
C SER A 62 2.93 -2.13 -13.08
N GLU A 63 3.86 -3.10 -12.98
CA GLU A 63 3.56 -4.42 -12.40
C GLU A 63 3.20 -4.28 -10.91
N THR A 64 3.98 -3.47 -10.20
CA THR A 64 3.76 -3.19 -8.77
C THR A 64 2.42 -2.49 -8.56
N VAL A 65 2.13 -1.42 -9.31
CA VAL A 65 0.89 -0.63 -9.16
C VAL A 65 -0.36 -1.43 -9.56
N GLU A 66 -0.29 -2.23 -10.63
CA GLU A 66 -1.38 -3.12 -11.04
C GLU A 66 -1.69 -4.16 -9.96
N SER A 67 -0.65 -4.77 -9.38
CA SER A 67 -0.80 -5.70 -8.27
C SER A 67 -1.46 -5.05 -7.06
N MET A 68 -1.03 -3.82 -6.69
CA MET A 68 -1.64 -3.03 -5.61
C MET A 68 -3.12 -2.74 -5.88
N GLY A 69 -3.47 -2.30 -7.09
CA GLY A 69 -4.84 -2.03 -7.48
C GLY A 69 -5.74 -3.28 -7.42
N ALA A 70 -5.22 -4.44 -7.86
CA ALA A 70 -5.92 -5.71 -7.73
C ALA A 70 -6.14 -6.12 -6.26
N GLY A 71 -5.24 -5.70 -5.36
CA GLY A 71 -5.33 -5.86 -3.91
C GLY A 71 -6.17 -4.80 -3.19
N ASN A 72 -7.02 -4.02 -3.88
CA ASN A 72 -7.82 -2.92 -3.33
C ASN A 72 -7.03 -1.69 -2.83
N CYS A 73 -5.82 -1.45 -3.34
CA CYS A 73 -5.17 -0.16 -3.16
C CYS A 73 -5.91 0.91 -3.98
N ARG A 74 -6.44 1.94 -3.32
CA ARG A 74 -7.20 3.04 -3.95
C ARG A 74 -6.51 4.40 -3.83
N TYR A 75 -5.44 4.48 -3.06
CA TYR A 75 -4.71 5.72 -2.83
C TYR A 75 -3.20 5.45 -2.72
N ILE A 76 -2.41 6.21 -3.47
CA ILE A 76 -0.96 6.26 -3.34
C ILE A 76 -0.57 7.74 -3.30
N GLY A 77 0.06 8.18 -2.21
CA GLY A 77 0.68 9.50 -2.13
C GLY A 77 2.15 9.43 -2.51
N PHE A 78 2.59 10.37 -3.35
CA PHE A 78 3.99 10.51 -3.76
C PHE A 78 4.60 11.79 -3.21
N GLY A 79 5.78 11.69 -2.60
CA GLY A 79 6.59 12.85 -2.24
C GLY A 79 7.29 13.43 -3.48
N GLY A 80 6.69 14.42 -4.13
CA GLY A 80 7.22 15.01 -5.36
C GLY A 80 8.34 16.04 -5.17
N GLU A 81 8.53 16.56 -3.94
CA GLU A 81 9.51 17.57 -3.50
C GLU A 81 9.67 18.84 -4.38
N SER A 82 10.06 18.71 -5.65
CA SER A 82 10.10 19.77 -6.65
C SER A 82 9.90 19.20 -8.07
N ALA A 83 9.12 19.91 -8.90
CA ALA A 83 8.99 19.63 -10.33
C ALA A 83 9.90 20.53 -11.20
N SER A 84 10.81 21.30 -10.58
CA SER A 84 11.74 22.17 -11.30
C SER A 84 12.97 21.39 -11.77
N ALA A 85 13.26 21.47 -13.06
CA ALA A 85 14.49 20.93 -13.67
C ALA A 85 15.78 21.65 -13.23
N LYS A 86 15.66 22.69 -12.39
CA LYS A 86 16.78 23.50 -11.87
C LYS A 86 17.08 23.27 -10.39
N THR A 87 16.31 22.40 -9.73
CA THR A 87 16.57 21.98 -8.34
C THR A 87 17.51 20.79 -8.36
#